data_AF-A0AAV4R1K8-F1
#
_entry.id   AF-A0AAV4R1K8-F1
#
_cell.length_a   1.000
_cell.length_b   1.000
_cell.length_c   1.000
_cell.angle_alpha   90.00
_cell.angle_beta   90.00
_cell.angle_gamma   90.00
#
_symmetry.space_group_name_H-M   'P 1'
#
loop_
_entity.id
_entity.type
_entity.pdbx_description
1 polymer ?
#
loop_
_entity_poly.entity_id
_entity_poly.type
_entity_poly.pdbx_seq_one_letter_code
_entity_poly.pdbx_strand_id
1 'polypeptide(L)'
;MTRQGKRFTTEQLECISQKVLTLKNTDEMSLLVYLILKTKLKIKDLLGWFNTDLDKRRTYLQEHDSSLLDDYTSVPKLFPKTHHAYLLQWKQACKLWLNVEGANFEMLKRCTIDAVTPQTEDEKMQTDEPPERE
;
A
#
# COMPACT_ATOMS: atom_id res chain seq x y z
N MET A 1 15.79 -6.94 21.53
CA MET A 1 14.88 -7.99 21.00
C MET A 1 13.96 -7.35 19.96
N THR A 2 14.31 -7.48 18.68
CA THR A 2 13.49 -6.98 17.58
C THR A 2 12.22 -7.82 17.50
N ARG A 3 11.10 -7.28 17.99
CA ARG A 3 9.77 -7.82 17.69
C ARG A 3 9.56 -7.68 16.18
N GLN A 4 10.01 -8.67 15.40
CA GLN A 4 9.60 -8.80 14.01
C GLN A 4 8.08 -9.03 14.06
N GLY A 5 7.31 -7.97 13.88
CA GLY A 5 5.86 -8.07 13.78
C GLY A 5 5.53 -9.09 12.69
N LYS A 6 4.60 -10.01 12.98
CA LYS A 6 4.09 -10.94 11.97
C LYS A 6 3.67 -10.13 10.74
N ARG A 7 4.12 -10.52 9.55
CA ARG A 7 3.77 -9.89 8.27
C ARG A 7 2.93 -10.86 7.45
N PHE A 8 2.13 -10.34 6.53
CA PHE A 8 1.50 -11.19 5.53
C PHE A 8 2.55 -11.71 4.53
N THR A 9 2.36 -12.94 4.07
CA THR A 9 3.13 -13.49 2.94
C THR A 9 2.72 -12.80 1.64
N THR A 10 3.53 -12.96 0.59
CA THR A 10 3.22 -12.41 -0.74
C THR A 10 1.87 -12.91 -1.25
N GLU A 11 1.60 -14.21 -1.15
CA GLU A 11 0.32 -14.82 -1.54
C GLU A 11 -0.87 -14.24 -0.76
N GLN A 12 -0.69 -13.99 0.54
CA GLN A 12 -1.72 -13.38 1.37
C GLN A 12 -1.99 -11.93 0.96
N LEU A 13 -0.94 -11.17 0.63
CA LEU A 13 -1.07 -9.80 0.14
C LEU A 13 -1.73 -9.74 -1.24
N GLU A 14 -1.42 -10.67 -2.14
CA GLU A 14 -2.07 -10.79 -3.45
C GLU A 14 -3.55 -11.10 -3.29
N CYS A 15 -3.90 -12.07 -2.44
CA CYS A 15 -5.29 -12.39 -2.13
C CYS A 15 -6.05 -11.19 -1.55
N ILE A 16 -5.46 -10.49 -0.57
CA ILE A 16 -6.04 -9.26 -0.02
C ILE A 16 -6.23 -8.23 -1.13
N SER A 17 -5.21 -8.00 -1.95
CA SER A 17 -5.24 -6.98 -3.01
C SER A 17 -6.36 -7.26 -4.00
N GLN A 18 -6.57 -8.52 -4.41
CA GLN A 18 -7.65 -8.92 -5.30
C GLN A 18 -9.03 -8.73 -4.66
N LYS A 19 -9.21 -9.17 -3.40
CA LYS A 19 -10.47 -9.00 -2.67
C LYS A 19 -10.85 -7.53 -2.53
N VAL A 20 -9.88 -6.74 -2.10
CA VAL A 20 -10.06 -5.32 -1.84
C VAL A 20 -10.29 -4.53 -3.12
N LEU A 21 -9.59 -4.85 -4.21
CA LEU A 21 -9.83 -4.23 -5.52
C LEU A 21 -11.26 -4.45 -6.01
N THR A 22 -11.85 -5.61 -5.68
CA THR A 22 -13.23 -5.95 -6.04
C THR A 22 -14.26 -5.23 -5.16
N LEU A 23 -13.93 -5.01 -3.88
CA LEU A 23 -14.87 -4.53 -2.86
C LEU A 23 -14.74 -3.04 -2.52
N LYS A 24 -13.68 -2.36 -2.96
CA LYS A 24 -13.36 -0.97 -2.57
C LYS A 24 -14.48 0.05 -2.82
N ASN A 25 -15.38 -0.23 -3.78
CA ASN A 25 -16.49 0.67 -4.11
C ASN A 25 -17.76 0.40 -3.29
N THR A 26 -17.84 -0.75 -2.62
CA THR A 26 -19.04 -1.21 -1.90
C THR A 26 -18.83 -1.39 -0.40
N ASP A 27 -17.58 -1.59 0.03
CA ASP A 27 -17.21 -1.82 1.42
C ASP A 27 -16.15 -0.82 1.88
N GLU A 28 -16.50 -0.08 2.94
CA GLU A 28 -15.69 0.98 3.53
C GLU A 28 -14.36 0.44 4.10
N MET A 29 -14.36 -0.75 4.71
CA MET A 29 -13.15 -1.37 5.24
C MET A 29 -12.20 -1.78 4.11
N SER A 30 -12.75 -2.34 3.03
CA SER A 30 -12.00 -2.65 1.82
C SER A 30 -11.43 -1.39 1.20
N LEU A 31 -12.18 -0.28 1.12
CA LEU A 31 -11.64 1.00 0.68
C LEU A 31 -10.46 1.47 1.55
N LEU A 32 -10.57 1.36 2.87
CA LEU A 32 -9.49 1.73 3.78
C LEU A 32 -8.22 0.90 3.51
N VAL A 33 -8.37 -0.42 3.36
CA VAL A 33 -7.25 -1.32 3.06
C VAL A 33 -6.68 -1.03 1.67
N TYR A 34 -7.53 -0.70 0.69
CA TYR A 34 -7.10 -0.32 -0.66
C TYR A 34 -6.18 0.89 -0.62
N LEU A 35 -6.58 1.94 0.13
CA LEU A 35 -5.76 3.13 0.29
C LEU A 35 -4.47 2.84 1.05
N ILE A 36 -4.46 1.95 2.04
CA ILE A 36 -3.23 1.53 2.74
C ILE A 36 -2.25 0.85 1.76
N LEU A 37 -2.76 0.04 0.83
CA LEU A 37 -1.94 -0.68 -0.14
C LEU A 37 -1.47 0.22 -1.30
N LYS A 38 -2.27 1.20 -1.70
CA LYS A 38 -1.96 2.11 -2.83
C LYS A 38 -1.17 3.34 -2.43
N THR A 39 -1.30 3.78 -1.17
CA THR A 39 -0.62 4.98 -0.67
C THR A 39 0.48 4.62 0.32
N LYS A 40 1.35 5.58 0.63
CA LYS A 40 2.37 5.41 1.70
C LYS A 40 1.83 5.78 3.09
N LEU A 41 0.52 6.06 3.19
CA LEU A 41 -0.11 6.57 4.40
C LEU A 41 -0.28 5.49 5.46
N LYS A 42 -0.15 5.87 6.73
CA LYS A 42 -0.52 5.01 7.85
C LYS A 42 -2.01 5.17 8.13
N ILE A 43 -2.59 4.22 8.88
CA ILE A 43 -4.00 4.31 9.27
C ILE A 43 -4.33 5.59 10.04
N LYS A 44 -3.39 6.11 10.86
CA LYS A 44 -3.58 7.38 11.55
C LYS A 44 -3.72 8.56 10.59
N ASP A 45 -3.04 8.50 9.45
CA ASP A 45 -3.03 9.57 8.45
C ASP A 45 -4.31 9.48 7.63
N LEU A 46 -4.71 8.25 7.25
CA LEU A 46 -5.95 7.95 6.54
C LEU A 46 -7.21 8.32 7.34
N LEU A 47 -7.26 7.98 8.63
CA LEU A 47 -8.38 8.31 9.51
C LEU A 47 -8.29 9.72 10.09
N GLY A 48 -7.12 10.35 10.00
CA GLY A 48 -6.86 11.72 10.46
C GLY A 48 -7.00 12.71 9.31
N TRP A 49 -5.89 13.38 8.97
CA TRP A 49 -5.91 14.50 8.01
C TRP A 49 -6.50 14.11 6.65
N PHE A 50 -6.29 12.88 6.16
CA PHE A 50 -6.82 12.46 4.86
C PHE A 50 -8.36 12.41 4.85
N ASN A 51 -8.98 12.19 6.01
CA ASN A 51 -10.43 12.12 6.17
C ASN A 51 -11.07 13.46 6.59
N THR A 52 -10.26 14.41 7.07
CA THR A 52 -10.76 15.69 7.62
C THR A 52 -10.36 16.91 6.81
N ASP A 53 -9.25 16.84 6.06
CA ASP A 53 -8.66 17.94 5.30
C ASP A 53 -8.72 17.62 3.80
N LEU A 54 -9.77 18.13 3.15
CA LEU A 54 -10.06 17.84 1.74
C LEU A 54 -9.00 18.43 0.80
N ASP A 55 -8.48 19.61 1.13
CA ASP A 55 -7.47 20.29 0.33
C ASP A 55 -6.15 19.52 0.39
N LYS A 56 -5.71 19.16 1.60
CA LYS A 56 -4.50 18.34 1.77
C LYS A 56 -4.65 16.96 1.14
N ARG A 57 -5.83 16.34 1.22
CA ARG A 57 -6.13 15.10 0.51
C ARG A 57 -6.00 15.27 -1.01
N ARG A 58 -6.55 16.34 -1.57
CA ARG A 58 -6.46 16.62 -3.01
C ARG A 58 -5.00 16.80 -3.44
N THR A 59 -4.22 17.61 -2.72
CA THR A 59 -2.80 17.81 -3.02
C THR A 59 -2.02 16.48 -2.98
N TYR A 60 -2.23 15.68 -1.93
CA TYR A 60 -1.56 14.38 -1.81
C TYR A 60 -1.91 13.43 -2.97
N LEU A 61 -3.19 13.34 -3.33
CA LEU A 61 -3.61 12.48 -4.44
C LEU A 61 -3.09 13.00 -5.79
N GLN A 62 -3.01 14.32 -6.00
CA GLN A 62 -2.39 14.91 -7.20
C GLN A 62 -0.92 14.54 -7.35
N GLU A 63 -0.17 14.54 -6.25
CA GLU A 63 1.28 14.27 -6.26
C GLU A 63 1.62 12.79 -6.36
N HIS A 64 0.76 11.92 -5.83
CA HIS A 64 1.08 10.49 -5.67
C HIS A 64 0.24 9.53 -6.51
N ASP A 65 -1.05 9.79 -6.71
CA ASP A 65 -1.94 8.91 -7.45
C ASP A 65 -3.15 9.67 -7.99
N SER A 66 -2.93 10.40 -9.09
CA SER A 66 -3.92 11.27 -9.71
C SER A 66 -5.15 10.52 -10.20
N SER A 67 -5.04 9.20 -10.41
CA SER A 67 -6.15 8.33 -10.81
C SER A 67 -7.27 8.26 -9.76
N LEU A 68 -6.96 8.58 -8.49
CA LEU A 68 -7.89 8.51 -7.38
C LEU A 68 -8.59 9.86 -7.09
N LEU A 69 -8.25 10.93 -7.82
CA LEU A 69 -8.76 12.27 -7.53
C LEU A 69 -10.27 12.39 -7.70
N ASP A 70 -10.81 11.90 -8.80
CA ASP A 70 -12.23 12.06 -9.13
C ASP A 70 -13.11 11.27 -8.15
N ASP A 71 -12.64 10.10 -7.71
CA ASP A 71 -13.38 9.19 -6.83
C ASP A 71 -13.51 9.72 -5.39
N TYR A 72 -12.52 10.49 -4.90
CA TYR A 72 -12.44 10.80 -3.48
C TYR A 72 -12.46 12.27 -3.14
N THR A 73 -12.13 13.19 -4.06
CA THR A 73 -12.00 14.62 -3.71
C THR A 73 -13.32 15.29 -3.33
N SER A 74 -14.44 14.80 -3.86
CA SER A 74 -15.79 15.33 -3.58
C SER A 74 -16.42 14.77 -2.31
N VAL A 75 -15.86 13.69 -1.73
CA VAL A 75 -16.44 13.03 -0.56
C VAL A 75 -15.99 13.74 0.73
N PRO A 76 -16.89 14.35 1.51
CA PRO A 76 -16.51 15.14 2.69
C PRO A 76 -15.97 14.30 3.84
N LYS A 77 -16.38 13.02 3.96
CA LYS A 77 -15.88 12.08 4.96
C LYS A 77 -15.89 10.66 4.39
N LEU A 78 -14.72 10.07 4.22
CA LEU A 78 -14.55 8.71 3.69
C LEU A 78 -14.73 7.65 4.79
N PHE A 79 -14.29 7.96 6.01
CA PHE A 79 -14.21 7.01 7.11
C PHE A 79 -14.94 7.53 8.35
N PRO A 80 -16.23 7.21 8.55
CA PRO A 80 -17.00 7.63 9.71
C PRO A 80 -16.67 6.87 11.00
N LYS A 81 -16.19 5.62 10.92
CA LYS A 81 -15.95 4.76 12.09
C LYS A 81 -14.61 5.06 12.79
N THR A 82 -14.47 4.56 14.01
CA THR A 82 -13.22 4.64 14.78
C THR A 82 -12.19 3.63 14.32
N HIS A 83 -10.91 3.89 14.59
CA HIS A 83 -9.82 2.96 14.32
C HIS A 83 -10.08 1.55 14.90
N HIS A 84 -10.60 1.47 16.12
CA HIS A 84 -10.90 0.19 16.76
C HIS A 84 -11.96 -0.61 16.00
N ALA A 85 -13.01 0.04 15.50
CA ALA A 85 -14.06 -0.61 14.73
C ALA A 85 -13.50 -1.20 13.42
N TYR A 86 -12.65 -0.44 12.70
CA TYR A 86 -11.98 -0.96 11.51
C TYR A 86 -11.03 -2.10 11.83
N LEU A 87 -10.31 -2.05 12.94
CA LEU A 87 -9.39 -3.12 13.33
C LEU A 87 -10.13 -4.43 13.65
N LEU A 88 -11.31 -4.36 14.27
CA LEU A 88 -12.15 -5.54 14.51
C LEU A 88 -12.65 -6.14 13.20
N GLN A 89 -13.16 -5.31 12.28
CA GLN A 89 -13.62 -5.76 10.96
C GLN A 89 -12.47 -6.37 10.15
N TRP A 90 -11.28 -5.74 10.19
CA TRP A 90 -10.08 -6.25 9.53
C TRP A 90 -9.66 -7.63 10.07
N LYS A 91 -9.65 -7.80 11.40
CA LYS A 91 -9.33 -9.11 12.00
C LYS A 91 -10.31 -10.20 11.56
N GLN A 92 -11.60 -9.88 11.49
CA GLN A 92 -12.61 -10.80 11.01
C GLN A 92 -12.41 -11.12 9.52
N ALA A 93 -12.15 -10.12 8.69
CA ALA A 93 -11.87 -10.30 7.26
C ALA A 93 -10.63 -11.17 7.03
N CYS A 94 -9.52 -10.95 7.75
CA CYS A 94 -8.32 -11.79 7.64
C CYS A 94 -8.57 -13.23 8.07
N LYS A 95 -9.38 -13.44 9.11
CA LYS A 95 -9.77 -14.79 9.53
C LYS A 95 -10.61 -15.47 8.45
N LEU A 96 -11.56 -14.76 7.82
CA LEU A 96 -12.41 -15.33 6.79
C LEU A 96 -11.68 -15.56 5.45
N TRP A 97 -10.84 -14.62 5.03
CA TRP A 97 -10.19 -14.68 3.71
C TRP A 97 -8.92 -15.52 3.70
N LEU A 98 -8.16 -15.49 4.80
CA LEU A 98 -6.80 -16.05 4.86
C LEU A 98 -6.62 -17.05 6.00
N ASN A 99 -7.65 -17.28 6.83
CA ASN A 99 -7.54 -18.06 8.07
C ASN A 99 -6.44 -17.56 9.02
N VAL A 100 -6.20 -16.23 9.05
CA VAL A 100 -5.19 -15.59 9.92
C VAL A 100 -5.87 -14.91 11.11
N GLU A 101 -5.48 -15.32 12.32
CA GLU A 101 -5.92 -14.68 13.56
C GLU A 101 -4.97 -13.57 14.03
N GLY A 102 -5.52 -12.54 14.67
CA GLY A 102 -4.74 -11.47 15.27
C GLY A 102 -4.15 -10.46 14.27
N ALA A 103 -4.68 -10.40 13.06
CA ALA A 103 -4.24 -9.47 12.03
C ALA A 103 -4.31 -8.00 12.47
N ASN A 104 -3.39 -7.19 11.96
CA ASN A 104 -3.39 -5.73 12.15
C ASN A 104 -3.03 -5.03 10.83
N PHE A 105 -3.28 -3.72 10.75
CA PHE A 105 -3.03 -2.96 9.52
C PHE A 105 -1.53 -2.77 9.22
N GLU A 106 -0.65 -2.81 10.21
CA GLU A 106 0.81 -2.75 9.99
C GLU A 106 1.33 -4.00 9.27
N MET A 107 0.60 -5.12 9.32
CA MET A 107 0.95 -6.34 8.59
C MET A 107 0.79 -6.18 7.06
N LEU A 108 -0.01 -5.20 6.61
CA LEU A 108 -0.20 -4.88 5.18
C LEU A 108 0.99 -4.19 4.54
N LYS A 109 1.94 -3.69 5.34
CA LYS A 109 3.11 -2.98 4.83
C LYS A 109 4.17 -3.96 4.30
N ARG A 110 4.07 -4.31 3.02
CA ARG A 110 5.20 -4.70 2.16
C ARG A 110 4.80 -4.63 0.67
N CYS A 111 5.76 -4.23 -0.16
CA CYS A 111 5.70 -3.91 -1.61
C CYS A 111 5.34 -2.43 -1.87
N THR A 112 6.25 -1.45 -1.89
CA THR A 112 7.36 -1.30 -2.86
C THR A 112 8.50 -0.40 -2.32
N ILE A 113 9.42 -0.96 -1.52
CA ILE A 113 10.79 -0.45 -1.35
C ILE A 113 11.60 -1.70 -0.94
N ASP A 114 11.97 -2.56 -1.90
CA ASP A 114 12.98 -3.65 -1.73
C ASP A 114 12.95 -4.65 -2.91
N ALA A 115 11.97 -4.57 -3.82
CA ALA A 115 11.98 -5.36 -5.05
C ALA A 115 12.13 -4.44 -6.25
N VAL A 116 13.24 -4.58 -6.97
CA VAL A 116 13.65 -3.89 -8.20
C VAL A 116 14.29 -2.50 -8.01
N THR A 117 15.45 -2.48 -7.34
CA THR A 117 16.59 -1.80 -7.98
C THR A 117 17.18 -2.83 -8.93
N PRO A 118 17.26 -2.61 -10.25
CA PRO A 118 18.23 -3.36 -11.04
C PRO A 118 19.61 -2.92 -10.54
N GLN A 119 20.24 -3.75 -9.72
CA GLN A 119 21.69 -3.79 -9.68
C GLN A 119 22.13 -4.30 -11.05
N THR A 120 22.33 -3.38 -11.99
CA THR A 120 23.26 -3.65 -13.07
C THR A 120 24.62 -3.24 -12.52
N GLU A 121 25.25 -4.16 -11.81
CA GLU A 121 26.69 -4.11 -11.60
C GLU A 121 27.38 -4.23 -12.96
N ASP A 122 28.34 -3.34 -13.19
CA ASP A 122 29.36 -3.37 -14.22
C ASP A 122 29.81 -4.79 -14.63
N GLU A 123 29.70 -5.11 -15.92
CA GLU A 123 30.58 -6.10 -16.53
C GLU A 123 31.11 -5.58 -17.88
N LYS A 124 32.33 -5.03 -17.80
CA LYS A 124 33.42 -5.07 -18.78
C LYS A 124 33.07 -4.89 -20.27
N MET A 125 33.51 -3.76 -20.83
CA MET A 125 34.28 -3.80 -22.07
C MET A 125 35.55 -2.94 -21.95
N GLN A 126 36.62 -3.68 -21.74
CA GLN A 126 38.00 -3.29 -21.92
C GLN A 126 38.21 -3.08 -23.42
N THR A 127 38.32 -1.83 -23.86
CA THR A 127 38.72 -1.51 -25.24
C THR A 127 40.22 -1.77 -25.38
N ASP A 128 40.56 -2.98 -25.76
CA ASP A 128 41.89 -3.34 -26.28
C ASP A 128 41.87 -2.99 -27.78
N GLU A 129 42.41 -1.83 -28.13
CA GLU A 129 42.61 -1.43 -29.53
C GLU A 129 43.95 -2.03 -30.01
N PRO A 130 43.96 -2.83 -31.09
CA PRO A 130 45.19 -3.44 -31.61
C PRO A 130 46.07 -2.42 -32.36
N PRO A 131 47.40 -2.65 -32.43
CA PRO A 131 48.33 -1.66 -32.98
C PRO A 131 48.24 -1.60 -34.50
N GLU A 132 47.96 -0.41 -35.05
CA GLU A 132 48.21 -0.13 -36.46
C GLU A 132 49.71 0.11 -36.69
N ARG A 133 50.20 -0.55 -37.74
CA ARG A 133 51.57 -0.54 -38.23
C ARG A 133 51.80 0.70 -39.08
N GLU A 134 52.94 1.36 -38.88
CA GLU A 134 53.79 1.89 -39.97
C GLU A 134 55.28 1.67 -39.60
#